data_AF-A0AAD9GIR4-F1
#
_entry.id   AF-A0AAD9GIR4-F1
#
_cell.length_a   1.000
_cell.length_b   1.000
_cell.length_c   1.000
_cell.angle_alpha   90.00
_cell.angle_beta   90.00
_cell.angle_gamma   90.00
#
_symmetry.space_group_name_H-M   'P 1'
#
loop_
_entity.id
_entity.type
_entity.pdbx_description
1 polymer ?
#
loop_
_entity_poly.entity_id
_entity_poly.type
_entity_poly.pdbx_seq_one_letter_code
_entity_poly.pdbx_strand_id
1 'polypeptide(L)' 'MRDWFRRWRSTRGKPVTMSLAVTQRSLDAAWTAFVRRWNVETGTRFMAMIEEREEIHQHHALGELVDRVCALS' A
#
# COMPACT_ATOMS: atom_id res chain seq x y z
N MET A 1 6.81 -11.68 -2.36
CA MET A 1 7.36 -10.65 -1.44
C MET A 1 7.26 -9.23 -2.02
N ARG A 2 7.68 -9.01 -3.28
CA ARG A 2 7.54 -7.71 -3.97
C ARG A 2 6.09 -7.24 -4.11
N ASP A 3 5.16 -8.15 -4.36
CA ASP A 3 3.72 -7.84 -4.47
C ASP A 3 3.11 -7.43 -3.13
N TRP A 4 3.55 -8.04 -2.03
CA TRP A 4 3.15 -7.63 -0.68
C TRP A 4 3.62 -6.23 -0.32
N PHE A 5 4.85 -5.88 -0.70
CA PHE A 5 5.34 -4.50 -0.54
C PHE A 5 4.55 -3.50 -1.39
N ARG A 6 4.17 -3.90 -2.62
CA ARG A 6 3.30 -3.09 -3.48
C ARG A 6 1.94 -2.86 -2.82
N ARG A 7 1.29 -3.92 -2.34
CA ARG A 7 0.01 -3.87 -1.61
C ARG A 7 0.07 -3.01 -0.35
N TRP A 8 1.07 -3.23 0.51
CA TRP A 8 1.26 -2.45 1.74
C TRP A 8 1.50 -0.95 1.50
N ARG A 9 2.19 -0.57 0.42
CA ARG A 9 2.34 0.85 0.07
C ARG A 9 1.08 1.42 -0.57
N SER A 10 0.39 0.65 -1.39
CA SER A 10 -0.87 1.04 -2.03
C SER A 10 -1.91 1.40 -0.98
N THR A 11 -2.07 0.58 0.07
CA THR A 11 -2.98 0.86 1.19
C THR A 11 -2.60 2.09 2.02
N ARG A 12 -1.37 2.58 1.89
CA ARG A 12 -0.91 3.84 2.51
C ARG A 12 -0.99 5.04 1.57
N GLY A 13 -1.55 4.88 0.37
CA GLY A 13 -1.63 5.93 -0.65
C GLY A 13 -0.26 6.38 -1.16
N LYS A 14 0.80 5.58 -0.98
CA LYS A 14 2.15 5.95 -1.43
C LYS A 14 2.36 5.50 -2.88
N PRO A 15 2.75 6.41 -3.80
CA PRO A 15 2.98 6.04 -5.18
C PRO A 15 4.06 4.96 -5.31
N VAL A 16 3.87 4.07 -6.29
CA VAL A 16 4.79 2.97 -6.62
C VAL A 16 5.95 3.45 -7.49
N THR A 17 5.73 4.53 -8.25
CA THR A 17 6.72 5.12 -9.14
C THR A 17 7.70 5.97 -8.34
N MET A 18 9.00 5.79 -8.58
CA MET A 18 10.00 6.74 -8.11
C MET A 18 9.68 8.11 -8.70
N SER A 19 9.62 9.11 -7.85
CA SER A 19 9.39 10.50 -8.22
C SER A 19 10.44 11.37 -7.53
N LEU A 20 10.47 12.67 -7.83
CA LEU A 20 11.31 13.63 -7.11
C LEU A 20 11.12 13.56 -5.57
N ALA A 21 9.92 13.19 -5.10
CA ALA A 21 9.62 13.03 -3.67
C ALA A 21 9.90 11.61 -3.13
N VAL A 22 9.98 10.58 -3.99
CA VAL A 22 10.21 9.18 -3.61
C VAL A 22 11.62 8.77 -4.02
N THR A 23 12.56 8.94 -3.10
CA THR A 23 13.98 8.60 -3.29
C THR A 23 14.26 7.12 -3.01
N GLN A 24 15.40 6.60 -3.48
CA GLN A 24 15.86 5.24 -3.13
C GLN A 24 15.90 5.03 -1.60
N ARG A 25 16.42 6.03 -0.86
CA ARG A 25 16.45 6.01 0.61
C ARG A 25 15.06 5.85 1.22
N SER A 26 14.03 6.47 0.64
CA SER A 26 12.65 6.32 1.11
C SER A 26 12.11 4.91 0.88
N LEU A 27 12.51 4.26 -0.21
CA LEU A 27 12.17 2.88 -0.51
C LEU A 27 12.88 1.91 0.45
N ASP A 28 14.16 2.11 0.70
CA ASP A 28 14.95 1.28 1.64
C ASP A 28 14.41 1.41 3.08
N ALA A 29 14.02 2.62 3.48
CA ALA A 29 13.38 2.86 4.77
C ALA A 29 12.02 2.17 4.88
N ALA A 30 11.20 2.25 3.83
CA ALA A 30 9.91 1.56 3.77
C ALA A 30 10.08 0.04 3.83
N TRP A 31 11.09 -0.49 3.12
CA TRP A 31 11.42 -1.91 3.12
C TRP A 31 11.87 -2.39 4.50
N THR A 32 12.76 -1.64 5.15
CA THR A 32 13.24 -1.95 6.50
C THR A 32 12.09 -1.95 7.51
N ALA A 33 11.19 -0.96 7.44
CA ALA A 33 10.01 -0.90 8.29
C ALA A 33 9.07 -2.09 8.06
N PHE A 34 8.88 -2.51 6.81
CA PHE A 34 8.12 -3.70 6.45
C PHE A 34 8.73 -4.96 7.08
N VAL A 35 10.02 -5.22 6.87
CA VAL A 35 10.70 -6.43 7.39
C VAL A 35 10.67 -6.46 8.92
N ARG A 36 10.93 -5.33 9.59
CA ARG A 36 10.85 -5.25 11.06
C ARG A 36 9.47 -5.62 11.56
N ARG A 37 8.42 -5.07 10.93
CA ARG A 37 7.04 -5.33 11.34
C ARG A 37 6.61 -6.76 11.06
N TRP A 38 7.00 -7.31 9.90
CA TRP A 38 6.80 -8.71 9.55
C TRP A 38 7.41 -9.67 10.58
N ASN A 39 8.64 -9.38 11.00
CA ASN A 39 9.36 -10.20 11.97
C ASN A 39 8.81 -10.09 13.40
N VAL A 40 8.26 -8.94 13.79
CA VAL A 40 7.72 -8.71 15.15
C VAL A 40 6.28 -9.21 15.29
N GLU A 41 5.41 -8.92 14.33
CA GLU A 41 3.98 -9.22 14.48
C GLU A 41 3.65 -10.68 14.15
N THR A 42 4.62 -11.49 13.71
CA THR A 42 4.42 -12.82 13.12
C THR A 42 3.60 -12.68 11.84
N GLY A 43 4.16 -13.07 10.69
CA GLY A 43 3.60 -12.76 9.36
C GLY A 43 2.08 -12.88 9.21
N THR A 44 1.45 -13.84 9.90
CA THR A 44 -0.01 -14.03 9.95
C THR A 44 -0.80 -12.83 10.47
N ARG A 45 -0.42 -12.24 11.61
CA ARG A 45 -1.14 -11.06 12.17
C ARG A 45 -0.93 -9.84 11.28
N PHE A 46 0.27 -9.69 10.75
CA PHE A 46 0.58 -8.63 9.81
C PHE A 46 -0.26 -8.77 8.52
N MET A 47 -0.41 -9.98 7.98
CA MET A 47 -1.27 -10.24 6.82
C MET A 47 -2.73 -9.87 7.09
N ALA A 48 -3.29 -10.29 8.23
CA ALA A 48 -4.66 -9.93 8.61
C ALA A 48 -4.88 -8.41 8.70
N MET A 49 -3.91 -7.67 9.26
CA MET A 49 -3.97 -6.21 9.31
C MET A 49 -3.93 -5.57 7.91
N ILE A 50 -3.17 -6.14 6.97
CA ILE A 50 -3.15 -5.63 5.59
C ILE A 50 -4.50 -5.84 4.93
N GLU A 51 -5.11 -7.01 5.09
CA GLU A 51 -6.42 -7.34 4.54
C GLU A 51 -7.51 -6.40 5.08
N GLU A 52 -7.57 -6.20 6.41
CA GLU A 52 -8.50 -5.25 7.04
C GLU A 52 -8.33 -3.83 6.48
N ARG A 53 -7.09 -3.38 6.28
CA ARG A 53 -6.82 -2.06 5.69
C ARG A 53 -7.18 -1.99 4.21
N GLU A 54 -7.00 -3.06 3.46
CA GLU A 54 -7.44 -3.13 2.06
C GLU A 54 -8.96 -3.04 1.99
N GLU A 55 -9.69 -3.74 2.86
CA GLU A 55 -11.15 -3.68 2.93
C GLU A 55 -11.65 -2.27 3.24
N ILE A 56 -11.11 -1.63 4.28
CA ILE A 56 -11.43 -0.24 4.64
C ILE A 56 -11.11 0.71 3.48
N HIS A 57 -9.94 0.54 2.86
CA HIS A 57 -9.53 1.38 1.74
C HIS A 57 -10.46 1.20 0.54
N GLN A 58 -10.86 -0.03 0.20
CA GLN A 58 -11.82 -0.31 -0.88
C GLN A 58 -13.19 0.30 -0.57
N HIS A 59 -13.67 0.16 0.67
CA HIS A 59 -14.96 0.71 1.08
C HIS A 59 -15.03 2.24 0.94
N HIS A 60 -13.92 2.93 1.21
CA HIS A 60 -13.82 4.38 1.10
C HIS A 60 -13.16 4.87 -0.19
N ALA A 61 -12.76 3.97 -1.10
CA ALA A 61 -12.10 4.36 -2.32
C ALA A 61 -13.11 4.99 -3.28
N LEU A 62 -12.82 6.22 -3.70
CA LEU A 62 -13.56 6.88 -4.78
C LEU A 62 -13.08 6.44 -6.18
N GLY A 63 -12.16 5.47 -6.26
CA GLY A 63 -11.55 5.05 -7.53
C GLY A 63 -12.57 4.63 -8.58
N GLU A 64 -13.47 3.71 -8.23
CA GLU A 64 -14.54 3.30 -9.16
C GLU A 64 -15.49 4.44 -9.54
N LEU A 65 -15.74 5.38 -8.61
CA LEU A 65 -16.58 6.54 -8.89
C LEU A 65 -15.88 7.48 -9.87
N VAL A 66 -14.59 7.73 -9.67
CA VAL A 66 -13.75 8.52 -10.57
C VAL A 66 -13.71 7.88 -11.95
N ASP A 67 -13.48 6.57 -12.04
CA ASP A 67 -13.45 5.85 -13.33
C ASP A 67 -14.79 5.98 -14.08
N ARG A 68 -15.92 5.85 -13.37
CA ARG A 68 -17.26 6.04 -13.95
C ARG A 68 -17.49 7.48 -14.43
N VAL A 69 -17.09 8.49 -13.66
CA VAL A 69 -17.22 9.90 -14.04
C VAL A 69 -16.34 10.23 -15.24
N CYS A 70 -15.10 9.72 -15.26
CA CYS A 70 -14.18 9.89 -16.38
C CYS A 70 -14.68 9.22 -17.67
N ALA A 71 -15.39 8.09 -17.58
CA ALA A 71 -15.99 7.43 -18.75
C ALA A 71 -17.23 8.15 -19.31
N LEU A 72 -17.85 9.04 -18.53
CA LEU A 72 -19.00 9.86 -18.94
C LEU A 72 -18.59 11.24 -19.49
N SER A 73 -17.32 11.62 -19.32
CA SER A 73 -16.73 12.87 -19.84
C SER A 73 -16.17 12.67 -21.25
#